data_AF-D4XL61-F1
#
_entry.id   AF-D4XL61-F1
#
_cell.length_a   1.000
_cell.length_b   1.000
_cell.length_c   1.000
_cell.angle_alpha   90.00
_cell.angle_beta   90.00
_cell.angle_gamma   90.00
#
_symmetry.space_group_name_H-M   'P 1'
#
loop_
_entity.id
_entity.type
_entity.pdbx_description
1 polymer ?
#
loop_
_entity_poly.entity_id
_entity_poly.type
_entity_poly.pdbx_seq_one_letter_code
_entity_poly.pdbx_strand_id
1 'polypeptide(L)'
;MYFYLKKYIRDLSNNSKFLKAIYSFLNVIKTNSTSKMSDELFAKIKYRENTGKTLDLENPRFFNEKLWWLKINNRNSLMTQCSDKVEVRKYLKSIGLENLLTEIYGIYDKAEDIPFKEL
;
A
#
# COMPACT_ATOMS: atom_id res chain seq x y z
N MET A 1 14.87 -16.82 6.48
CA MET A 1 14.22 -18.12 6.76
C MET A 1 12.72 -18.12 6.48
N TYR A 2 11.94 -17.19 7.05
CA TYR A 2 10.47 -17.12 6.86
C TYR A 2 10.01 -16.90 5.41
N PHE A 3 10.73 -16.11 4.61
CA PHE A 3 10.40 -15.85 3.21
C PHE A 3 10.48 -17.11 2.32
N TYR A 4 11.57 -17.88 2.43
CA TYR A 4 11.77 -19.10 1.66
C TYR A 4 10.72 -20.16 1.99
N LEU A 5 10.38 -20.33 3.27
CA LEU A 5 9.34 -21.25 3.70
C LEU A 5 7.96 -20.86 3.12
N LYS A 6 7.59 -19.57 3.19
CA LYS A 6 6.36 -19.06 2.58
C LYS A 6 6.32 -19.29 1.08
N LYS A 7 7.44 -19.03 0.39
CA LYS A 7 7.55 -19.25 -1.05
C LYS A 7 7.32 -20.72 -1.38
N TYR A 8 7.99 -21.62 -0.67
CA TYR A 8 7.83 -23.07 -0.84
C TYR A 8 6.38 -23.53 -0.62
N ILE A 9 5.71 -23.10 0.46
CA ILE A 9 4.31 -23.44 0.73
C ILE A 9 3.39 -22.94 -0.39
N ARG A 10 3.62 -21.72 -0.90
CA ARG A 10 2.86 -21.16 -2.01
C ARG A 10 3.07 -21.97 -3.29
N ASP A 11 4.31 -22.34 -3.59
CA ASP A 11 4.65 -23.12 -4.77
C ASP A 11 4.02 -24.52 -4.69
N LEU A 12 4.06 -25.18 -3.51
CA LEU A 12 3.33 -26.42 -3.24
C LEU A 12 1.82 -26.30 -3.46
N SER A 13 1.22 -25.18 -3.03
CA SER A 13 -0.23 -24.97 -3.18
C SER A 13 -0.67 -24.93 -4.65
N ASN A 14 0.23 -24.56 -5.57
CA ASN A 14 -0.08 -24.51 -7.00
C ASN A 14 -0.06 -25.88 -7.69
N ASN A 15 0.45 -26.93 -7.03
CA ASN A 15 0.56 -28.27 -7.61
C ASN A 15 -0.79 -29.01 -7.70
N SER A 16 -1.81 -28.58 -6.94
CA SER A 16 -3.13 -29.22 -6.95
C SER A 16 -4.24 -28.21 -6.71
N LYS A 17 -5.37 -28.37 -7.41
CA LYS A 17 -6.58 -27.57 -7.18
C LYS A 17 -7.04 -27.62 -5.73
N PHE A 18 -6.90 -28.77 -5.08
CA PHE A 18 -7.28 -28.96 -3.68
C PHE A 18 -6.37 -28.17 -2.72
N LEU A 19 -5.04 -28.28 -2.87
CA LEU A 19 -4.09 -27.53 -2.05
C LEU A 19 -4.22 -26.02 -2.27
N LYS A 20 -4.50 -25.60 -3.51
CA LYS A 20 -4.79 -24.20 -3.83
C LYS A 20 -6.06 -23.71 -3.14
N ALA A 21 -7.11 -24.53 -3.08
CA ALA A 21 -8.35 -24.22 -2.37
C ALA A 21 -8.10 -24.07 -0.86
N ILE A 22 -7.34 -25.00 -0.25
CA ILE A 22 -6.95 -24.91 1.16
C ILE A 22 -6.13 -23.64 1.41
N TYR A 23 -5.11 -23.36 0.59
CA TYR A 23 -4.26 -22.18 0.73
C TYR A 23 -5.08 -20.88 0.63
N SER A 24 -6.03 -20.81 -0.30
CA SER A 24 -6.96 -19.68 -0.43
C SER A 24 -7.83 -19.51 0.82
N PHE A 25 -8.44 -20.60 1.30
CA PHE A 25 -9.26 -20.60 2.50
C PHE A 25 -8.47 -20.12 3.74
N LEU A 26 -7.26 -20.63 3.94
CA LEU A 26 -6.38 -20.21 5.03
C LEU A 26 -5.97 -18.73 4.91
N ASN A 27 -5.75 -18.22 3.70
CA ASN A 27 -5.48 -16.80 3.49
C ASN A 27 -6.69 -15.93 3.83
N VAL A 28 -7.91 -16.37 3.53
CA VAL A 28 -9.13 -15.65 3.92
C VAL A 28 -9.25 -15.59 5.44
N ILE A 29 -9.08 -16.72 6.14
CA ILE A 29 -9.10 -16.76 7.61
C ILE A 29 -8.04 -15.82 8.19
N LYS A 30 -6.81 -15.90 7.68
CA LYS A 30 -5.71 -15.05 8.12
C LYS A 30 -6.02 -13.57 7.91
N THR A 31 -6.50 -13.20 6.73
CA THR A 31 -6.82 -11.81 6.39
C THR A 31 -7.92 -11.28 7.30
N ASN A 32 -8.98 -12.07 7.52
CA ASN A 32 -10.08 -11.73 8.42
C ASN A 32 -9.67 -11.63 9.89
N SER A 33 -8.70 -12.43 10.32
CA SER A 33 -8.14 -12.33 11.67
C SER A 33 -7.33 -11.05 11.83
N THR A 34 -6.48 -10.73 10.85
CA THR A 34 -5.63 -9.52 10.92
C THR A 34 -6.41 -8.23 10.71
N SER A 35 -7.51 -8.23 9.97
CA SER A 35 -8.32 -7.03 9.72
C SER A 35 -9.09 -6.56 10.95
N LYS A 36 -9.27 -7.43 11.95
CA LYS A 36 -9.91 -7.09 13.24
C LYS A 36 -8.93 -6.51 14.27
N MET A 37 -7.63 -6.53 13.98
CA MET A 37 -6.61 -5.99 14.88
C MET A 37 -6.54 -4.46 14.77
N SER A 38 -6.10 -3.79 15.83
CA SER A 38 -5.76 -2.37 15.71
C SER A 38 -4.54 -2.17 14.80
N ASP A 39 -4.48 -1.03 14.12
CA ASP A 39 -3.38 -0.66 13.22
C ASP A 39 -2.00 -0.78 13.93
N GLU A 40 -1.93 -0.35 15.19
CA GLU A 40 -0.71 -0.43 15.99
C GLU A 40 -0.28 -1.88 16.29
N LEU A 41 -1.22 -2.75 16.67
CA LEU A 41 -0.91 -4.15 16.95
C LEU A 41 -0.42 -4.84 15.67
N PHE A 42 -1.12 -4.61 14.56
CA PHE A 42 -0.72 -5.12 13.26
C PHE A 42 0.68 -4.64 12.87
N ALA A 43 0.96 -3.35 13.04
CA ALA A 43 2.26 -2.75 12.76
C ALA A 43 3.39 -3.38 13.58
N LYS A 44 3.20 -3.54 14.90
CA LYS A 44 4.19 -4.16 15.80
C LYS A 44 4.51 -5.59 15.39
N ILE A 45 3.50 -6.39 15.06
CA ILE A 45 3.67 -7.77 14.58
C ILE A 45 4.45 -7.78 13.25
N LYS A 46 4.02 -7.00 12.26
CA LYS A 46 4.65 -7.00 10.94
C LYS A 46 6.06 -6.46 10.95
N TYR A 47 6.33 -5.42 11.74
CA TYR A 47 7.66 -4.88 11.89
C TYR A 47 8.62 -5.93 12.48
N ARG A 48 8.19 -6.65 13.52
CA ARG A 48 9.00 -7.73 14.12
C ARG A 48 9.21 -8.91 13.17
N GLU A 49 8.18 -9.34 12.45
CA GLU A 49 8.31 -10.41 11.44
C GLU A 49 9.32 -10.06 10.34
N ASN A 50 9.37 -8.78 9.92
CA ASN A 50 10.20 -8.35 8.79
C ASN A 50 11.63 -7.95 9.20
N THR A 51 11.80 -7.37 10.38
CA THR A 51 13.09 -6.77 10.81
C THR A 51 13.76 -7.53 11.96
N GLY A 52 13.02 -8.39 12.67
CA GLY A 52 13.47 -9.05 13.90
C GLY A 52 13.49 -8.13 15.13
N LYS A 53 13.14 -6.84 15.00
CA LYS A 53 13.16 -5.84 16.07
C LYS A 53 11.75 -5.51 16.59
N THR A 54 11.66 -4.94 17.78
CA THR A 54 10.42 -4.38 18.31
C THR A 54 10.20 -2.99 17.74
N LEU A 55 8.98 -2.69 17.27
CA LEU A 55 8.61 -1.37 16.77
C LEU A 55 8.34 -0.41 17.93
N ASP A 56 9.10 0.68 18.01
CA ASP A 56 8.84 1.81 18.89
C ASP A 56 8.03 2.89 18.14
N LEU A 57 6.76 3.06 18.51
CA LEU A 57 5.87 4.10 17.97
C LEU A 57 5.83 5.36 18.86
N GLU A 58 6.31 5.29 20.10
CA GLU A 58 6.32 6.42 21.02
C GLU A 58 7.51 7.34 20.73
N ASN A 59 8.67 6.75 20.45
CA ASN A 59 9.89 7.47 20.10
C ASN A 59 10.62 6.82 18.91
N PRO A 60 10.08 6.91 17.69
CA PRO A 60 10.65 6.24 16.51
C PRO A 60 12.02 6.83 16.15
N ARG A 61 13.07 6.01 16.25
CA ARG A 61 14.47 6.44 16.01
C ARG A 61 14.90 6.10 14.59
N PHE A 62 14.63 4.88 14.15
CA PHE A 62 15.03 4.41 12.83
C PHE A 62 14.07 4.89 11.75
N PHE A 63 14.59 5.05 10.53
CA PHE A 63 13.79 5.46 9.36
C PHE A 63 12.53 4.60 9.18
N ASN A 64 12.66 3.27 9.30
CA ASN A 64 11.52 2.36 9.16
C ASN A 64 10.47 2.54 10.27
N GLU A 65 10.87 2.87 11.50
CA GLU A 65 9.93 3.13 12.60
C GLU A 65 9.15 4.42 12.33
N LYS A 66 9.84 5.46 11.84
CA LYS A 66 9.22 6.73 11.42
C LYS A 66 8.22 6.50 10.28
N LEU A 67 8.54 5.63 9.32
CA LEU A 67 7.60 5.26 8.26
C LEU A 67 6.35 4.55 8.80
N TRP A 68 6.50 3.64 9.76
CA TRP A 68 5.34 2.99 10.40
C TRP A 68 4.50 3.97 11.20
N TRP A 69 5.14 4.86 11.94
CA TRP A 69 4.44 5.93 12.65
C TRP A 69 3.63 6.80 11.70
N LEU A 70 4.21 7.22 10.57
CA LEU A 70 3.50 7.99 9.53
C LEU A 70 2.30 7.22 8.96
N LYS A 71 2.43 5.92 8.72
CA LYS A 71 1.31 5.11 8.19
C LYS A 71 0.08 5.10 9.11
N ILE A 72 0.31 5.14 10.42
CA ILE A 72 -0.74 5.06 11.44
C ILE A 72 -1.30 6.44 11.75
N ASN A 73 -0.42 7.41 12.00
CA ASN A 73 -0.78 8.70 12.58
C ASN A 73 -0.95 9.83 11.57
N ASN A 74 -0.33 9.75 10.38
CA ASN A 74 -0.40 10.83 9.39
C ASN A 74 -1.69 10.71 8.54
N ARG A 75 -2.82 11.14 9.11
CA ARG A 75 -4.13 11.16 8.46
C ARG A 75 -4.49 12.59 8.04
N ASN A 76 -3.92 13.06 6.94
CA ASN A 76 -4.25 14.37 6.37
C ASN A 76 -5.20 14.21 5.17
N SER A 77 -6.36 14.88 5.22
CA SER A 77 -7.37 14.84 4.16
C SER A 77 -6.84 15.31 2.79
N LEU A 78 -5.86 16.22 2.78
CA LEU A 78 -5.19 16.65 1.56
C LEU A 78 -4.39 15.55 0.88
N MET A 79 -3.98 14.50 1.60
CA MET A 79 -3.19 13.42 0.98
C MET A 79 -3.97 12.71 -0.14
N THR A 80 -5.27 12.50 0.04
CA THR A 80 -6.12 11.91 -0.99
C THR A 80 -6.16 12.79 -2.22
N GLN A 81 -6.45 14.08 -2.05
CA GLN A 81 -6.49 15.05 -3.15
C GLN A 81 -5.14 15.18 -3.85
N CYS A 82 -4.05 15.26 -3.09
CA CYS A 82 -2.70 15.45 -3.63
C CYS A 82 -2.12 14.18 -4.27
N SER A 83 -2.64 12.99 -3.95
CA SER A 83 -2.22 11.73 -4.57
C SER A 83 -2.83 11.51 -5.95
N ASP A 84 -3.97 12.15 -6.23
CA ASP A 84 -4.65 12.07 -7.50
C ASP A 84 -4.05 13.10 -8.48
N LYS A 85 -3.62 12.62 -9.66
CA LYS A 85 -2.90 13.42 -10.65
C LYS A 85 -3.73 14.57 -11.25
N VAL A 86 -5.06 14.47 -11.20
CA VAL A 86 -5.99 15.48 -11.71
C VAL A 86 -6.43 16.39 -10.58
N GLU A 87 -6.86 15.84 -9.44
CA GLU A 87 -7.39 16.63 -8.32
C GLU A 87 -6.34 17.49 -7.63
N VAL A 88 -5.07 17.05 -7.58
CA VAL A 88 -3.97 17.86 -6.99
C VAL A 88 -3.84 19.22 -7.67
N ARG A 89 -4.20 19.34 -8.94
CA ARG A 89 -4.14 20.59 -9.70
C ARG A 89 -5.11 21.63 -9.16
N LYS A 90 -6.29 21.20 -8.71
CA LYS A 90 -7.27 22.10 -8.09
C LYS A 90 -6.72 22.67 -6.79
N TYR A 91 -6.07 21.83 -5.98
CA TYR A 91 -5.40 22.25 -4.75
C TYR A 91 -4.25 23.23 -5.01
N LEU A 92 -3.37 22.94 -5.96
CA LEU A 92 -2.26 23.85 -6.29
C LEU A 92 -2.76 25.18 -6.86
N LYS A 93 -3.79 25.14 -7.71
CA LYS A 93 -4.43 26.36 -8.22
C LYS A 93 -5.03 27.21 -7.10
N SER A 94 -5.63 26.59 -6.08
CA SER A 94 -6.20 27.36 -4.95
C SER A 94 -5.14 28.04 -4.09
N ILE A 95 -3.87 27.62 -4.19
CA ILE A 95 -2.74 28.25 -3.49
C ILE A 95 -1.77 28.99 -4.44
N GLY A 96 -2.12 29.15 -5.72
CA GLY A 96 -1.33 29.89 -6.71
C GLY A 96 -0.02 29.22 -7.12
N LEU A 97 0.06 27.89 -7.02
CA LEU A 97 1.23 27.07 -7.34
C LEU A 97 0.98 26.08 -8.49
N GLU A 98 -0.04 26.31 -9.31
CA GLU A 98 -0.39 25.44 -10.44
C GLU A 98 0.74 25.29 -11.47
N ASN A 99 1.62 26.29 -11.56
CA ASN A 99 2.77 26.33 -12.46
C ASN A 99 3.87 25.30 -12.11
N LEU A 100 3.81 24.68 -10.92
CA LEU A 100 4.75 23.62 -10.52
C LEU A 100 4.49 22.29 -11.23
N LEU A 101 3.30 22.10 -11.82
CA LEU A 101 2.94 20.86 -12.49
C LEU A 101 3.10 20.99 -14.00
N THR A 102 3.54 19.90 -14.63
CA THR A 102 3.60 19.77 -16.09
C THR A 102 2.20 19.82 -16.70
N GLU A 103 2.09 20.04 -18.00
CA GLU A 103 0.81 19.95 -18.71
C GLU A 103 0.24 18.51 -18.67
N ILE A 104 -1.10 18.39 -18.68
CA ILE A 104 -1.79 17.11 -18.91
C ILE A 104 -2.20 17.08 -20.38
N TYR A 105 -1.66 16.13 -21.13
CA TYR A 105 -2.02 15.92 -22.54
C TYR A 105 -3.41 15.33 -22.74
N GLY A 106 -3.92 14.58 -21.75
CA GLY A 106 -5.28 14.04 -21.77
C GLY A 106 -5.63 13.26 -20.51
N ILE A 107 -6.94 13.13 -20.28
CA ILE A 107 -7.52 12.31 -19.21
C ILE A 107 -8.50 11.37 -19.92
N TYR A 108 -8.31 10.07 -19.71
CA TYR A 108 -9.04 9.04 -20.44
C TYR A 108 -9.55 8.00 -19.45
N ASP A 109 -10.79 7.54 -19.63
CA ASP A 109 -11.38 6.49 -18.80
C ASP A 109 -10.90 5.10 -19.23
N LYS A 110 -10.57 4.93 -20.52
CA LYS A 110 -10.07 3.68 -21.08
C LYS A 110 -8.78 3.89 -21.87
N ALA A 111 -8.00 2.82 -22.00
CA ALA A 111 -6.74 2.86 -22.73
C ALA A 111 -6.96 3.06 -24.24
N GLU A 112 -8.08 2.57 -24.78
CA GLU A 112 -8.43 2.69 -26.20
C GLU A 112 -8.81 4.12 -26.61
N ASP A 113 -9.20 4.95 -25.65
CA ASP A 113 -9.58 6.36 -25.90
C ASP A 113 -8.35 7.26 -26.13
N ILE A 114 -7.13 6.73 -25.87
CA ILE A 114 -5.90 7.45 -26.07
C ILE A 114 -5.62 7.57 -27.58
N PRO A 115 -5.56 8.78 -28.15
CA PRO A 115 -5.39 8.99 -29.59
C PRO A 115 -3.90 8.86 -29.98
N PHE A 116 -3.35 7.65 -29.88
CA PHE A 116 -1.92 7.38 -30.18
C PHE A 116 -1.48 7.78 -31.59
N LYS A 117 -2.42 7.95 -32.53
CA LYS A 117 -2.11 8.39 -33.90
C LYS A 117 -1.87 9.90 -33.99
N GLU A 118 -2.27 10.67 -32.99
CA GLU A 118 -2.20 12.14 -32.92
C GLU A 118 -1.14 12.64 -31.92
N LEU A 119 -0.50 11.72 -31.20
CA LEU A 119 0.59 11.94 -30.26
C LEU A 119 1.95 11.76 -30.96
#